data_AF-R0KPZ2-F1
#
_entry.id   AF-R0KPZ2-F1
#
_cell.length_a   1.000
_cell.length_b   1.000
_cell.length_c   1.000
_cell.angle_alpha   90.00
_cell.angle_beta   90.00
_cell.angle_gamma   90.00
#
_symmetry.space_group_name_H-M   'P 1'
#
loop_
_entity.id
_entity.type
_entity.pdbx_description
1 polymer ?
#
loop_
_entity_poly.entity_id
_entity_poly.type
_entity_poly.pdbx_seq_one_letter_code
_entity_poly.pdbx_strand_id
1 'polypeptide(L)'
;MADVLCGVCATEPKKYKCPTCALPYCSLICFKTHKATHPENITTPAPTPAEPTLPQPAPPAPIPRYLKSRTDFSVLATNPKFQALLKTHPTLLSSLQRVYAKTIQPDPEDERRRRLLERNAFRGRGARGRGRGRGRGGRGGWHGEDREERWTPKKGDKDAMAVLKEIRDGETQDDEKEAMAQFVGLVDELFAQKDKTSGVEGC
;
A
#
# COMPACT_ATOMS: atom_id res chain seq x y z
N MET A 1 -56.12 9.65 6.69
CA MET A 1 -54.69 9.77 6.34
C MET A 1 -54.24 11.12 6.88
N ALA A 2 -53.28 11.15 7.81
CA ALA A 2 -52.85 12.42 8.42
C ALA A 2 -51.83 13.10 7.50
N ASP A 3 -52.18 14.28 6.99
CA ASP A 3 -51.26 15.10 6.21
C ASP A 3 -50.12 15.58 7.12
N VAL A 4 -48.88 15.28 6.71
CA VAL A 4 -47.71 15.72 7.46
C VAL A 4 -47.52 17.22 7.23
N LEU A 5 -47.67 18.00 8.28
CA LEU A 5 -47.55 19.45 8.25
C LEU A 5 -46.08 19.89 8.14
N CYS A 6 -45.89 21.13 7.68
CA CYS A 6 -44.61 21.81 7.64
C CYS A 6 -44.00 21.87 9.06
N GLY A 7 -42.79 21.35 9.25
CA GLY A 7 -42.07 21.41 10.52
C GLY A 7 -41.50 22.79 10.87
N VAL A 8 -41.74 23.80 10.02
CA VAL A 8 -41.30 25.19 10.24
C VAL A 8 -42.47 26.08 10.67
N CYS A 9 -43.59 26.05 9.95
CA CYS A 9 -44.76 26.88 10.27
C CYS A 9 -45.94 26.10 10.89
N ALA A 10 -45.96 24.77 10.78
CA ALA A 10 -47.03 23.89 11.26
C ALA A 10 -48.46 24.23 10.77
N THR A 11 -48.62 25.14 9.81
CA THR A 11 -49.93 25.59 9.31
C THR A 11 -50.36 24.90 8.02
N GLU A 12 -49.39 24.56 7.16
CA GLU A 12 -49.63 24.04 5.82
C GLU A 12 -49.06 22.62 5.65
N PRO A 13 -49.65 21.80 4.75
CA PRO A 13 -49.11 20.49 4.45
C PRO A 13 -47.71 20.61 3.81
N LYS A 14 -46.85 19.63 4.07
CA LYS A 14 -45.50 19.60 3.51
C LYS A 14 -45.54 19.52 1.98
N LYS A 15 -44.68 20.29 1.33
CA LYS A 15 -44.48 20.26 -0.12
C LYS A 15 -43.09 19.77 -0.52
N TYR A 16 -42.09 20.02 0.34
CA TYR A 16 -40.69 19.72 0.08
C TYR A 16 -39.97 19.25 1.36
N LYS A 17 -38.71 18.80 1.23
CA LYS A 17 -37.86 18.33 2.33
C LYS A 17 -36.49 19.00 2.28
N CYS A 18 -35.90 19.32 3.43
CA CYS A 18 -34.57 19.92 3.50
C CYS A 18 -33.47 18.87 3.19
N PRO A 19 -32.47 19.14 2.34
CA PRO A 19 -31.39 18.18 2.06
C PRO A 19 -30.43 17.98 3.25
N THR A 20 -30.32 18.96 4.15
CA THR A 20 -29.36 18.92 5.28
C THR A 20 -29.87 18.10 6.47
N CYS A 21 -31.16 18.16 6.77
CA CYS A 21 -31.73 17.47 7.94
C CYS A 21 -33.09 16.80 7.70
N ALA A 22 -33.50 16.66 6.43
CA ALA A 22 -34.74 15.99 6.01
C ALA A 22 -36.06 16.57 6.57
N LEU A 23 -36.03 17.75 7.17
CA LEU A 23 -37.21 18.39 7.77
C LEU A 23 -38.24 18.81 6.68
N PRO A 24 -39.53 18.43 6.82
CA PRO A 24 -40.56 18.73 5.83
C PRO A 24 -41.02 20.20 5.89
N TYR A 25 -41.07 20.89 4.75
CA TYR A 25 -41.50 22.29 4.70
C TYR A 25 -42.53 22.57 3.58
N CYS A 26 -43.33 23.63 3.72
CA CYS A 26 -44.39 23.96 2.75
C CYS A 26 -43.92 24.88 1.61
N SER A 27 -43.01 25.82 1.85
CA SER A 27 -42.58 26.82 0.88
C SER A 27 -41.13 27.31 1.07
N LEU A 28 -40.59 28.01 0.06
CA LEU A 28 -39.23 28.58 0.10
C LEU A 28 -39.02 29.57 1.26
N ILE A 29 -40.09 30.19 1.78
CA ILE A 29 -40.02 31.08 2.95
C ILE A 29 -39.63 30.27 4.19
N CYS A 30 -40.30 29.13 4.40
CA CYS A 30 -39.96 28.19 5.47
C CYS A 30 -38.56 27.57 5.28
N PHE A 31 -38.13 27.37 4.03
CA PHE A 31 -36.76 26.92 3.77
C PHE A 31 -35.71 27.95 4.18
N LYS A 32 -35.93 29.25 3.92
CA LYS A 32 -34.97 30.32 4.28
C LYS A 32 -34.84 30.50 5.79
N THR A 33 -35.94 30.48 6.53
CA THR A 33 -35.91 30.57 8.00
C THR A 33 -35.22 29.35 8.61
N HIS A 34 -35.49 28.17 8.06
CA HIS A 34 -34.83 26.93 8.48
C HIS A 34 -33.35 26.85 8.05
N LYS A 35 -32.97 27.43 6.90
CA LYS A 35 -31.57 27.48 6.47
C LYS A 35 -30.69 28.26 7.45
N ALA A 36 -31.23 29.30 8.11
CA ALA A 36 -30.51 30.02 9.16
C ALA A 36 -30.26 29.19 10.43
N THR A 37 -31.03 28.11 10.64
CA THR A 37 -30.77 27.15 11.74
C THR A 37 -29.69 26.13 11.40
N HIS A 38 -29.26 26.06 10.13
CA HIS A 38 -28.06 25.34 9.73
C HIS A 38 -26.88 26.31 9.80
N PRO A 39 -25.92 26.11 10.71
CA PRO A 39 -24.74 26.97 10.79
C PRO A 39 -23.88 26.73 9.55
N GLU A 40 -24.02 27.58 8.53
CA GLU A 40 -23.12 27.59 7.38
C GLU A 40 -22.23 28.83 7.42
N ASN A 41 -21.00 28.62 7.91
CA ASN A 41 -19.78 29.45 7.83
C ASN A 41 -19.45 30.40 9.00
N ILE A 42 -18.58 29.93 9.90
CA ILE A 42 -17.43 30.73 10.33
C ILE A 42 -16.30 30.31 9.38
N THR A 43 -16.05 31.08 8.32
CA THR A 43 -14.83 31.91 8.20
C THR A 43 -13.57 31.14 8.58
N THR A 44 -12.87 30.66 7.56
CA THR A 44 -11.48 30.23 7.57
C THR A 44 -10.58 31.36 8.10
N PRO A 45 -9.95 31.28 9.28
CA PRO A 45 -8.63 31.86 9.43
C PRO A 45 -7.65 30.95 8.67
N ALA A 46 -6.76 31.54 7.89
CA ALA A 46 -5.79 30.83 7.08
C ALA A 46 -5.18 29.63 7.83
N PRO A 47 -5.31 28.39 7.34
CA PRO A 47 -4.51 27.31 7.86
C PRO A 47 -3.06 27.57 7.43
N THR A 48 -2.23 27.89 8.41
CA THR A 48 -0.83 27.45 8.49
C THR A 48 -0.65 26.13 7.73
N PRO A 49 0.43 25.92 6.95
CA PRO A 49 0.64 24.69 6.19
C PRO A 49 0.62 23.49 7.14
N ALA A 50 -0.54 22.86 7.26
CA ALA A 50 -0.70 21.60 7.94
C ALA A 50 -0.11 20.56 7.00
N GLU A 51 1.07 20.12 7.39
CA GLU A 51 1.81 18.99 6.86
C GLU A 51 0.83 17.85 6.47
N PRO A 52 0.97 17.27 5.26
CA PRO A 52 0.05 16.26 4.76
C PRO A 52 0.01 15.09 5.74
N THR A 53 -1.10 14.98 6.48
CA THR A 53 -1.31 13.85 7.38
C THR A 53 -1.69 12.67 6.50
N LEU A 54 -0.67 11.89 6.15
CA LEU A 54 -0.83 10.57 5.55
C LEU A 54 -1.85 9.79 6.39
N PRO A 55 -2.78 9.03 5.77
CA PRO A 55 -3.65 8.14 6.53
C PRO A 55 -2.77 7.22 7.38
N GLN A 56 -2.93 7.31 8.70
CA GLN A 56 -2.19 6.49 9.64
C GLN A 56 -2.37 5.02 9.21
N PRO A 57 -1.28 4.31 8.88
CA PRO A 57 -1.39 2.91 8.52
C PRO A 57 -2.04 2.15 9.69
N ALA A 58 -2.91 1.19 9.33
CA ALA A 58 -3.50 0.28 10.29
C ALA A 58 -2.42 -0.28 11.24
N PRO A 59 -2.75 -0.52 12.52
CA PRO A 59 -1.78 -0.98 13.51
C PRO A 59 -0.96 -2.14 12.93
N PRO A 60 0.38 -2.10 13.06
CA PRO A 60 1.24 -3.03 12.36
C PRO A 60 0.82 -4.45 12.72
N ALA A 61 0.58 -5.26 11.67
CA ALA A 61 0.29 -6.68 11.86
C ALA A 61 1.36 -7.28 12.78
N PRO A 62 0.98 -8.21 13.67
CA PRO A 62 1.93 -8.83 14.59
C PRO A 62 3.10 -9.39 13.77
N ILE A 63 4.31 -9.06 14.21
CA ILE A 63 5.56 -9.47 13.57
C ILE A 63 5.45 -10.97 13.30
N PRO A 64 5.64 -11.40 12.04
CA PRO A 64 5.41 -12.79 11.70
C PRO A 64 6.37 -13.69 12.47
N ARG A 65 5.83 -14.80 13.00
CA ARG A 65 6.55 -15.77 13.86
C ARG A 65 7.84 -16.34 13.27
N TYR A 66 8.11 -16.14 11.97
CA TYR A 66 9.36 -16.58 11.33
C TYR A 66 10.53 -15.61 11.54
N LEU A 67 10.30 -14.36 11.94
CA LEU A 67 11.36 -13.43 12.29
C LEU A 67 11.78 -13.68 13.74
N LYS A 68 12.95 -14.32 13.91
CA LYS A 68 13.46 -14.80 15.20
C LYS A 68 14.11 -13.70 16.04
N SER A 69 14.54 -12.59 15.42
CA SER A 69 15.21 -11.49 16.09
C SER A 69 14.51 -10.16 15.80
N ARG A 70 14.40 -9.34 16.84
CA ARG A 70 14.01 -7.93 16.74
C ARG A 70 15.30 -7.12 16.74
N THR A 71 15.78 -6.76 15.55
CA THR A 71 16.89 -5.82 15.42
C THR A 71 16.33 -4.41 15.32
N ASP A 72 16.75 -3.54 16.23
CA ASP A 72 16.33 -2.14 16.21
C ASP A 72 17.07 -1.38 15.11
N PHE A 73 16.39 -1.17 13.98
CA PHE A 73 16.92 -0.44 12.83
C PHE A 73 16.85 1.10 12.98
N SER A 74 16.32 1.61 14.10
CA SER A 74 16.25 3.06 14.38
C SER A 74 17.63 3.73 14.39
N VAL A 75 18.68 2.98 14.73
CA VAL A 75 20.08 3.44 14.72
C VAL A 75 20.56 3.76 13.30
N LEU A 76 20.05 3.09 12.27
CA LEU A 76 20.38 3.39 10.87
C LEU A 76 19.85 4.76 10.45
N ALA A 77 18.60 5.06 10.79
CA ALA A 77 17.95 6.30 10.37
C ALA A 77 18.63 7.55 10.97
N THR A 78 19.18 7.40 12.18
CA THR A 78 19.86 8.47 12.91
C THR A 78 21.33 8.63 12.47
N ASN A 79 21.90 7.66 11.74
CA ASN A 79 23.32 7.67 11.40
C ASN A 79 23.62 8.71 10.30
N PRO A 80 24.60 9.61 10.50
CA PRO A 80 24.96 10.63 9.51
C PRO A 80 25.55 10.04 8.22
N LYS A 81 26.23 8.88 8.29
CA LYS A 81 26.77 8.19 7.10
C LYS A 81 25.66 7.75 6.15
N PHE A 82 24.56 7.22 6.70
CA PHE A 82 23.40 6.84 5.90
C PHE A 82 22.78 8.06 5.21
N GLN A 83 22.61 9.17 5.94
CA GLN A 83 22.09 10.41 5.36
C GLN A 83 23.01 11.00 4.27
N ALA A 84 24.33 10.85 4.43
CA ALA A 84 25.29 11.25 3.41
C ALA A 84 25.15 10.39 2.14
N LEU A 85 25.02 9.06 2.28
CA LEU A 85 24.80 8.15 1.14
C LEU A 85 23.53 8.48 0.34
N LEU A 86 22.45 8.84 1.03
CA LEU A 86 21.20 9.24 0.36
C LEU A 86 21.36 10.53 -0.44
N LYS A 87 22.26 11.43 -0.01
CA LYS A 87 22.56 12.68 -0.72
C LYS A 87 23.50 12.45 -1.91
N THR A 88 24.43 11.52 -1.80
CA THR A 88 25.36 11.19 -2.90
C THR A 88 24.69 10.38 -4.00
N HIS A 89 23.79 9.45 -3.63
CA HIS A 89 23.11 8.57 -4.57
C HIS A 89 21.58 8.70 -4.48
N PRO A 90 20.94 9.56 -5.29
CA PRO A 90 19.48 9.70 -5.29
C PRO A 90 18.75 8.45 -5.78
N THR A 91 19.41 7.61 -6.59
CA THR A 91 18.89 6.32 -7.08
C THR A 91 18.81 5.24 -6.00
N LEU A 92 19.55 5.41 -4.90
CA LEU A 92 19.50 4.51 -3.74
C LEU A 92 18.13 4.56 -3.06
N LEU A 93 17.52 5.75 -2.98
CA LEU A 93 16.19 5.89 -2.40
C LEU A 93 15.12 5.22 -3.27
N SER A 94 15.17 5.42 -4.58
CA SER A 94 14.20 4.80 -5.49
C SER A 94 14.32 3.27 -5.49
N SER A 95 15.54 2.74 -5.46
CA SER A 95 15.77 1.29 -5.38
C SER A 95 15.26 0.70 -4.05
N LEU A 96 15.54 1.34 -2.91
CA LEU A 96 15.01 0.91 -1.62
C LEU A 96 13.48 0.99 -1.55
N GLN A 97 12.87 2.05 -2.12
CA GLN A 97 11.41 2.17 -2.22
C GLN A 97 10.80 1.06 -3.08
N ARG A 98 11.45 0.66 -4.18
CA ARG A 98 11.01 -0.46 -5.03
C ARG A 98 11.03 -1.78 -4.25
N VAL A 99 12.03 -2.01 -3.42
CA VAL A 99 12.12 -3.20 -2.56
C VAL A 99 11.03 -3.16 -1.48
N TYR A 100 10.85 -2.02 -0.81
CA TYR A 100 9.79 -1.83 0.20
C TYR A 100 8.38 -2.01 -0.38
N ALA A 101 8.13 -1.53 -1.60
CA ALA A 101 6.83 -1.70 -2.26
C ALA A 101 6.44 -3.18 -2.49
N LYS A 102 7.40 -4.11 -2.53
CA LYS A 102 7.12 -5.56 -2.65
C LYS A 102 6.67 -6.19 -1.33
N THR A 103 7.07 -5.63 -0.19
CA THR A 103 6.68 -6.10 1.14
C THR A 103 5.34 -5.51 1.61
N ILE A 104 4.79 -4.54 0.88
CA ILE A 104 3.43 -4.03 1.09
C ILE A 104 2.43 -4.96 0.41
N GLN A 105 1.31 -5.23 1.09
CA GLN A 105 0.17 -5.92 0.48
C GLN A 105 -0.33 -5.12 -0.73
N PRO A 106 -0.30 -5.68 -1.95
CA PRO A 106 -0.91 -5.02 -3.09
C PRO A 106 -2.41 -4.86 -2.83
N ASP A 107 -2.99 -3.77 -3.32
CA ASP A 107 -4.44 -3.57 -3.24
C ASP A 107 -5.14 -4.79 -3.87
N PRO A 108 -6.23 -5.31 -3.27
CA PRO A 108 -6.99 -6.40 -3.88
C PRO A 108 -7.41 -6.14 -5.34
N GLU A 109 -7.57 -4.88 -5.76
CA GLU A 109 -7.83 -4.55 -7.16
C GLU A 109 -6.60 -4.74 -8.07
N ASP A 110 -5.41 -4.34 -7.61
CA ASP A 110 -4.15 -4.59 -8.31
C ASP A 110 -3.83 -6.08 -8.40
N GLU A 111 -4.12 -6.84 -7.34
CA GLU A 111 -3.97 -8.29 -7.34
C GLU A 111 -4.92 -8.93 -8.37
N ARG A 112 -6.18 -8.50 -8.43
CA ARG A 112 -7.13 -8.93 -9.48
C ARG A 112 -6.62 -8.59 -10.87
N ARG A 113 -6.10 -7.38 -11.08
CA ARG A 113 -5.56 -6.94 -12.38
C ARG A 113 -4.34 -7.76 -12.79
N ARG A 114 -3.43 -8.06 -11.86
CA ARG A 114 -2.28 -8.96 -12.11
C ARG A 114 -2.75 -10.35 -12.49
N ARG A 115 -3.70 -10.94 -11.76
CA ARG A 115 -4.27 -12.26 -12.09
C ARG A 115 -4.95 -12.28 -13.46
N LEU A 116 -5.66 -11.21 -13.81
CA LEU A 116 -6.27 -11.04 -15.14
C LEU A 116 -5.21 -11.01 -16.26
N LEU A 117 -4.13 -10.26 -16.06
CA LEU A 117 -3.01 -10.17 -17.00
C LEU A 117 -2.25 -11.49 -17.12
N GLU A 118 -1.98 -12.15 -16.00
CA GLU A 118 -1.27 -13.44 -15.94
C GLU A 118 -2.08 -14.55 -16.62
N ARG A 119 -3.36 -14.68 -16.29
CA ARG A 119 -4.30 -15.60 -16.96
C ARG A 119 -4.39 -15.36 -18.47
N ASN A 120 -4.31 -14.10 -18.90
CA ASN A 120 -4.35 -13.74 -20.31
C ASN A 120 -3.00 -13.98 -21.02
N ALA A 121 -1.87 -13.91 -20.30
CA ALA A 121 -0.55 -14.26 -20.82
C ALA A 121 -0.43 -15.76 -21.12
N PHE A 122 -1.01 -16.63 -20.28
CA PHE A 122 -1.02 -18.09 -20.50
C PHE A 122 -1.95 -18.55 -21.62
N ARG A 123 -3.04 -17.83 -21.92
CA ARG A 123 -3.90 -18.11 -23.09
C ARG A 123 -3.36 -17.53 -24.41
N GLY A 124 -2.39 -16.63 -24.36
CA GLY A 124 -1.85 -15.94 -25.55
C GLY A 124 -0.67 -16.64 -26.24
N ARG A 125 0.02 -17.58 -25.59
CA ARG A 125 1.23 -18.24 -26.13
C ARG A 125 0.95 -19.64 -26.70
N GLY A 126 -0.18 -19.82 -27.39
CA GLY A 126 -0.57 -21.14 -27.93
C GLY A 126 -1.29 -21.12 -29.28
N ALA A 127 -1.28 -20.02 -30.03
CA ALA A 127 -2.16 -19.86 -31.19
C ALA A 127 -1.47 -19.69 -32.55
N ARG A 128 -0.20 -20.11 -32.73
CA ARG A 128 0.40 -20.26 -34.08
C ARG A 128 1.38 -21.43 -34.15
N GLY A 129 0.86 -22.62 -34.36
CA GLY A 129 1.63 -23.81 -34.69
C GLY A 129 0.75 -24.86 -35.37
N ARG A 130 0.68 -24.83 -36.70
CA ARG A 130 0.18 -25.97 -37.51
C ARG A 130 1.02 -27.20 -37.17
N GLY A 131 0.38 -28.32 -36.81
CA GLY A 131 1.10 -29.59 -36.69
C GLY A 131 0.17 -30.75 -36.40
N ARG A 132 -0.13 -31.54 -37.43
CA ARG A 132 -0.77 -32.86 -37.32
C ARG A 132 -0.02 -33.72 -36.28
N GLY A 133 -0.74 -34.28 -35.32
CA GLY A 133 -0.16 -35.25 -34.39
C GLY A 133 -1.24 -36.00 -33.63
N ARG A 134 -1.60 -37.19 -34.15
CA ARG A 134 -2.29 -38.22 -33.37
C ARG A 134 -1.45 -38.52 -32.13
N GLY A 135 -2.02 -38.35 -30.94
CA GLY A 135 -1.30 -38.55 -29.69
C GLY A 135 -2.26 -38.80 -28.54
N ARG A 136 -2.67 -40.07 -28.42
CA ARG A 136 -3.31 -40.66 -27.25
C ARG A 136 -2.47 -40.36 -26.00
N GLY A 137 -3.11 -39.85 -24.95
CA GLY A 137 -2.51 -39.78 -23.61
C GLY A 137 -2.05 -38.39 -23.21
N GLY A 138 -2.91 -37.67 -22.51
CA GLY A 138 -2.60 -36.39 -21.90
C GLY A 138 -3.61 -36.02 -20.83
N ARG A 139 -4.12 -37.00 -20.09
CA ARG A 139 -4.81 -36.79 -18.80
C ARG A 139 -3.73 -36.46 -17.75
N GLY A 140 -2.90 -35.45 -18.05
CA GLY A 140 -1.89 -34.89 -17.18
C GLY A 140 -2.49 -33.67 -16.51
N GLY A 141 -2.66 -33.76 -15.21
CA GLY A 141 -3.55 -32.90 -14.43
C GLY A 141 -3.19 -31.42 -14.47
N TRP A 142 -4.20 -30.61 -14.72
CA TRP A 142 -4.27 -29.22 -14.25
C TRP A 142 -4.72 -29.20 -12.78
N HIS A 143 -4.00 -29.94 -11.94
CA HIS A 143 -4.03 -29.84 -10.48
C HIS A 143 -2.60 -29.68 -9.95
N GLY A 144 -1.70 -29.17 -10.78
CA GLY A 144 -0.39 -28.71 -10.36
C GLY A 144 -0.46 -27.21 -10.11
N GLU A 145 -0.51 -26.83 -8.85
CA GLU A 145 0.00 -25.53 -8.40
C GLU A 145 -0.80 -24.24 -8.72
N ASP A 146 -2.00 -24.29 -9.30
CA ASP A 146 -2.90 -23.11 -9.36
C ASP A 146 -3.60 -22.79 -8.03
N ARG A 147 -2.95 -23.10 -6.89
CA ARG A 147 -3.21 -22.33 -5.68
C ARG A 147 -2.40 -21.05 -5.83
N GLU A 148 -2.81 -20.17 -6.74
CA GLU A 148 -2.25 -18.83 -6.89
C GLU A 148 -2.21 -18.20 -5.50
N GLU A 149 -1.05 -18.29 -4.85
CA GLU A 149 -0.97 -18.04 -3.42
C GLU A 149 -1.20 -16.55 -3.22
N ARG A 150 -2.40 -16.24 -2.72
CA ARG A 150 -2.79 -14.97 -2.13
C ARG A 150 -1.58 -14.39 -1.41
N TRP A 151 -1.31 -13.10 -1.62
CA TRP A 151 -0.14 -12.45 -1.03
C TRP A 151 0.04 -12.87 0.44
N THR A 152 1.26 -13.28 0.78
CA THR A 152 1.67 -13.56 2.17
C THR A 152 2.92 -12.73 2.49
N PRO A 153 3.13 -12.33 3.75
CA PRO A 153 4.33 -11.61 4.15
C PRO A 153 5.63 -12.31 3.69
N LYS A 154 5.69 -13.64 3.85
CA LYS A 154 6.83 -14.47 3.40
C LYS A 154 7.10 -14.38 1.89
N LYS A 155 6.05 -14.28 1.08
CA LYS A 155 6.19 -14.13 -0.38
C LYS A 155 6.65 -12.72 -0.74
N GLY A 156 6.08 -11.69 -0.10
CA GLY A 156 6.53 -10.31 -0.24
C GLY A 156 8.02 -10.15 0.10
N ASP A 157 8.47 -10.74 1.21
CA ASP A 157 9.89 -10.74 1.61
C ASP A 157 10.76 -11.49 0.59
N LYS A 158 10.30 -12.64 0.08
CA LYS A 158 11.02 -13.40 -0.96
C LYS A 158 11.15 -12.60 -2.27
N ASP A 159 10.08 -11.93 -2.68
CA ASP A 159 10.07 -11.09 -3.88
C ASP A 159 10.95 -9.85 -3.69
N ALA A 160 10.96 -9.24 -2.50
CA ALA A 160 11.84 -8.15 -2.14
C ALA A 160 13.33 -8.57 -2.19
N MET A 161 13.66 -9.76 -1.66
CA MET A 161 15.01 -10.33 -1.76
C MET A 161 15.43 -10.64 -3.20
N ALA A 162 14.49 -11.05 -4.06
CA ALA A 162 14.76 -11.26 -5.48
C ALA A 162 15.13 -9.94 -6.19
N VAL A 163 14.43 -8.84 -5.87
CA VAL A 163 14.76 -7.51 -6.40
C VAL A 163 16.11 -7.02 -5.90
N LEU A 164 16.43 -7.21 -4.62
CA LEU A 164 17.77 -6.87 -4.09
C LEU A 164 18.89 -7.65 -4.81
N LYS A 165 18.66 -8.93 -5.08
CA LYS A 165 19.60 -9.76 -5.85
C LYS A 165 19.75 -9.25 -7.29
N GLU A 166 18.63 -8.91 -7.93
CA GLU A 166 18.63 -8.34 -9.28
C GLU A 166 19.41 -7.02 -9.35
N ILE A 167 19.23 -6.12 -8.37
CA ILE A 167 19.99 -4.86 -8.32
C ILE A 167 21.48 -5.14 -8.19
N ARG A 168 21.88 -6.10 -7.35
CA ARG A 168 23.29 -6.44 -7.14
C ARG A 168 23.94 -7.11 -8.35
N ASP A 169 23.21 -8.02 -9.01
CA ASP A 169 23.73 -8.85 -10.10
C ASP A 169 23.44 -8.22 -11.50
N GLY A 170 22.65 -7.15 -11.57
CA GLY A 170 22.04 -6.65 -12.81
C GLY A 170 22.94 -5.75 -13.64
N GLU A 171 23.43 -6.21 -14.78
CA GLU A 171 24.45 -5.58 -15.65
C GLU A 171 24.24 -4.12 -16.11
N THR A 172 23.05 -3.52 -15.94
CA THR A 172 22.67 -2.26 -16.62
C THR A 172 22.72 -1.00 -15.76
N GLN A 173 22.83 -1.10 -14.42
CA GLN A 173 22.82 0.06 -13.53
C GLN A 173 23.95 -0.01 -12.50
N ASP A 174 25.15 0.35 -12.93
CA ASP A 174 26.35 0.29 -12.08
C ASP A 174 26.31 1.29 -10.93
N ASP A 175 25.72 2.47 -11.12
CA ASP A 175 25.54 3.46 -10.05
C ASP A 175 24.59 2.95 -8.94
N GLU A 176 23.52 2.22 -9.32
CA GLU A 176 22.60 1.61 -8.35
C GLU A 176 23.26 0.46 -7.59
N LYS A 177 24.09 -0.36 -8.27
CA LYS A 177 24.87 -1.42 -7.62
C LYS A 177 25.84 -0.86 -6.60
N GLU A 178 26.63 0.15 -6.99
CA GLU A 178 27.64 0.73 -6.12
C GLU A 178 26.99 1.36 -4.89
N ALA A 179 25.91 2.13 -5.09
CA ALA A 179 25.15 2.71 -3.99
C ALA A 179 24.56 1.64 -3.06
N MET A 180 24.01 0.55 -3.63
CA MET A 180 23.45 -0.56 -2.84
C MET A 180 24.54 -1.33 -2.08
N ALA A 181 25.72 -1.52 -2.68
CA ALA A 181 26.85 -2.16 -2.04
C ALA A 181 27.38 -1.33 -0.87
N GLN A 182 27.50 -0.01 -1.04
CA GLN A 182 27.88 0.90 0.05
C GLN A 182 26.84 0.89 1.18
N PHE A 183 25.54 0.86 0.85
CA PHE A 183 24.48 0.76 1.84
C PHE A 183 24.56 -0.55 2.65
N VAL A 184 24.69 -1.70 1.98
CA VAL A 184 24.82 -3.00 2.65
C VAL A 184 26.08 -3.03 3.52
N GLY A 185 27.20 -2.48 3.05
CA GLY A 185 28.43 -2.37 3.85
C GLY A 185 28.22 -1.57 5.14
N LEU A 186 27.51 -0.43 5.09
CA LEU A 186 27.19 0.34 6.30
C LEU A 186 26.27 -0.42 7.26
N VAL A 187 25.28 -1.15 6.73
CA VAL A 187 24.39 -1.97 7.55
C VAL A 187 25.18 -3.09 8.23
N ASP A 188 26.03 -3.79 7.48
CA ASP A 188 26.89 -4.83 8.03
C ASP A 188 27.84 -4.27 9.09
N GLU A 189 28.49 -3.12 8.87
CA GLU A 189 29.35 -2.48 9.87
C GLU A 189 28.61 -2.18 11.18
N LEU A 190 27.38 -1.69 11.10
CA LEU A 190 26.61 -1.25 12.27
C LEU A 190 25.96 -2.40 13.04
N PHE A 191 25.53 -3.46 12.34
CA PHE A 191 24.84 -4.58 12.99
C PHE A 191 25.73 -5.79 13.24
N ALA A 192 26.79 -6.03 12.45
CA ALA A 192 27.75 -7.09 12.75
C ALA A 192 28.54 -6.84 14.04
N GLN A 193 28.68 -5.58 14.47
CA GLN A 193 29.26 -5.24 15.77
C GLN A 193 28.29 -5.55 16.93
N LYS A 194 26.97 -5.36 16.71
CA LYS A 194 25.96 -5.57 17.74
C LYS A 194 25.82 -7.05 18.11
N ASP A 195 25.83 -7.93 17.11
CA ASP A 195 25.80 -9.39 17.33
C ASP A 195 27.01 -9.90 18.12
N LYS A 196 28.18 -9.27 17.96
CA LYS A 196 29.38 -9.58 18.76
C LYS A 196 29.28 -9.08 20.19
N THR A 197 28.66 -7.93 20.43
CA THR A 197 28.50 -7.38 21.79
C THR A 197 27.38 -8.06 22.59
N SER A 198 26.28 -8.47 21.94
CA SER A 198 25.20 -9.21 22.61
C SER A 198 25.53 -10.67 22.90
N GLY A 199 26.61 -11.20 22.32
CA GLY A 199 27.12 -12.54 22.60
C GLY A 199 28.00 -12.64 23.86
N VAL A 200 28.34 -11.52 24.51
CA VAL A 200 29.23 -11.48 25.69
C VAL A 200 28.48 -11.32 27.01
N GLU A 201 27.21 -10.91 26.99
CA GLU A 201 26.37 -10.73 28.20
C GLU A 201 25.48 -11.97 28.51
N GLY A 202 25.95 -13.16 28.15
CA GLY A 202 25.21 -14.43 28.30
C GLY A 202 26.09 -15.60 28.72
N CYS A 203 26.87 -15.43 29.78
CA CYS A 203 27.51 -16.50 30.55
C CYS A 203 27.32 -16.24 32.05
#